data_AF-A0A271J5J7-F1
#
_entry.id   AF-A0A271J5J7-F1
#
_cell.length_a   1.000
_cell.length_b   1.000
_cell.length_c   1.000
_cell.angle_alpha   90.00
_cell.angle_beta   90.00
_cell.angle_gamma   90.00
#
_symmetry.space_group_name_H-M   'P 1'
#
loop_
_entity.id
_entity.type
_entity.pdbx_description
1 polymer ?
#
loop_
_entity_poly.entity_id
_entity_poly.type
_entity_poly.pdbx_seq_one_letter_code
_entity_poly.pdbx_strand_id
1 'polypeptide(L)'
;MRTLVLAAAVLAVPAVAQSDPEPAPPPTTPPATVAEAEDVDAALVGEWTLEEVVEAGRLGEMDVAVEEMTCMFRAEGTARVEMEMVQDLDPLSHERTFSFDTEEGKIMVEGDDPVGYRFLSDGRLEMTTTDGLVVRLVRARS
;
A
#
# COMPACT_ATOMS: atom_id res chain seq x y z
N MET A 1 -16.31 -6.30 62.88
CA MET A 1 -17.72 -6.30 62.45
C MET A 1 -17.77 -6.67 60.97
N ARG A 2 -18.49 -7.77 60.69
CA ARG A 2 -19.02 -8.23 59.38
C ARG A 2 -18.04 -8.59 58.24
N THR A 3 -17.63 -9.86 58.28
CA THR A 3 -17.40 -10.77 57.14
C THR A 3 -18.60 -10.79 56.19
N LEU A 4 -18.38 -10.80 54.88
CA LEU A 4 -19.38 -11.17 53.88
C LEU A 4 -18.74 -12.04 52.79
N VAL A 5 -19.08 -13.33 52.85
CA VAL A 5 -18.85 -14.36 51.84
C VAL A 5 -20.17 -14.51 51.06
N LEU A 6 -20.10 -14.56 49.73
CA LEU A 6 -21.20 -14.98 48.83
C LEU A 6 -20.52 -15.76 47.69
N ALA A 7 -20.34 -17.08 47.84
CA ALA A 7 -21.31 -18.14 47.53
C ALA A 7 -21.63 -18.24 46.03
N ALA A 8 -20.92 -19.17 45.37
CA ALA A 8 -21.13 -19.62 44.00
C ALA A 8 -22.46 -20.38 43.88
N ALA A 9 -23.22 -20.09 42.83
CA ALA A 9 -24.37 -20.88 42.41
C ALA A 9 -24.02 -21.61 41.12
N VAL A 10 -23.76 -22.92 41.23
CA VAL A 10 -23.61 -23.87 40.13
C VAL A 10 -25.00 -24.31 39.71
N LEU A 11 -25.43 -23.97 38.50
CA LEU A 11 -26.66 -24.51 37.92
C LEU A 11 -26.38 -25.88 37.31
N ALA A 12 -26.95 -26.91 37.93
CA ALA A 12 -27.00 -28.27 37.41
C ALA A 12 -28.02 -28.35 36.25
N VAL A 13 -27.58 -28.89 35.10
CA VAL A 13 -28.46 -29.24 33.98
C VAL A 13 -28.48 -30.78 33.88
N PRO A 14 -29.65 -31.42 33.73
CA PRO A 14 -29.80 -32.87 33.90
C PRO A 14 -29.17 -33.68 32.77
N ALA A 15 -28.62 -34.83 33.17
CA ALA A 15 -28.10 -35.87 32.30
C ALA A 15 -29.21 -36.56 31.51
N VAL A 16 -29.05 -36.62 30.19
CA VAL A 16 -29.67 -37.62 29.31
C VAL A 16 -28.56 -38.44 28.67
N ALA A 17 -28.69 -39.76 28.72
CA ALA A 17 -27.72 -40.73 28.24
C ALA A 17 -27.95 -41.11 26.77
N GLN A 18 -26.88 -41.59 26.14
CA GLN A 18 -26.79 -42.39 24.90
C GLN A 18 -26.88 -41.66 23.55
N SER A 19 -25.72 -41.37 22.97
CA SER A 19 -25.16 -42.11 21.81
C SER A 19 -23.74 -41.61 21.57
N ASP A 20 -22.79 -42.52 21.39
CA ASP A 20 -21.42 -42.22 20.96
C ASP A 20 -21.44 -41.76 19.50
N PRO A 21 -20.82 -40.60 19.16
CA PRO A 21 -20.41 -40.31 17.80
C PRO A 21 -18.89 -40.11 17.76
N GLU A 22 -18.21 -41.06 17.11
CA GLU A 22 -16.99 -40.96 16.29
C GLU A 22 -15.94 -39.88 16.67
N PRO A 23 -14.65 -40.23 16.88
CA PRO A 23 -13.62 -39.23 17.19
C PRO A 23 -13.59 -38.19 16.07
N ALA A 24 -13.88 -36.93 16.43
CA ALA A 24 -13.87 -35.81 15.51
C ALA A 24 -12.53 -35.79 14.75
N PRO A 25 -12.53 -35.57 13.41
CA PRO A 25 -11.29 -35.33 12.71
C PRO A 25 -10.56 -34.15 13.37
N PRO A 26 -9.21 -34.15 13.40
CA PRO A 26 -8.47 -33.01 13.94
C PRO A 26 -8.95 -31.74 13.24
N PRO A 27 -9.01 -30.59 13.94
CA PRO A 27 -9.44 -29.36 13.30
C PRO A 27 -8.52 -29.10 12.11
N THR A 28 -9.06 -29.17 10.90
CA THR A 28 -8.40 -28.67 9.70
C THR A 28 -8.30 -27.17 9.89
N THR A 29 -7.21 -26.70 10.46
CA THR A 29 -6.83 -25.30 10.41
C THR A 29 -6.76 -24.96 8.91
N PRO A 30 -7.63 -24.11 8.35
CA PRO A 30 -7.32 -23.55 7.06
C PRO A 30 -5.96 -22.86 7.20
N PRO A 31 -5.05 -22.94 6.22
CA PRO A 31 -3.90 -22.05 6.22
C PRO A 31 -4.46 -20.64 6.03
N ALA A 32 -4.82 -19.98 7.12
CA ALA A 32 -4.90 -18.54 7.16
C ALA A 32 -3.46 -18.04 7.27
N THR A 33 -2.67 -18.31 6.22
CA THR A 33 -1.68 -17.32 5.79
C THR A 33 -2.52 -16.18 5.26
N VAL A 34 -3.07 -15.38 6.18
CA VAL A 34 -3.26 -13.97 5.90
C VAL A 34 -1.85 -13.55 5.57
N ALA A 35 -1.56 -13.33 4.29
CA ALA A 35 -0.42 -12.51 3.92
C ALA A 35 -0.62 -11.27 4.78
N GLU A 36 0.26 -11.07 5.78
CA GLU A 36 0.37 -9.78 6.42
C GLU A 36 0.57 -8.84 5.24
N ALA A 37 -0.48 -8.10 4.87
CA ALA A 37 -0.33 -7.03 3.91
C ALA A 37 0.74 -6.16 4.54
N GLU A 38 1.92 -6.15 3.94
CA GLU A 38 2.98 -5.27 4.36
C GLU A 38 2.36 -3.87 4.38
N ASP A 39 2.31 -3.28 5.58
CA ASP A 39 1.49 -2.09 5.83
C ASP A 39 2.06 -0.97 4.95
N VAL A 40 1.38 -0.67 3.83
CA VAL A 40 1.77 0.41 2.92
C VAL A 40 1.90 1.69 3.72
N ASP A 41 2.97 2.45 3.50
CA ASP A 41 3.17 3.71 4.22
C ASP A 41 1.92 4.60 4.08
N ALA A 42 1.22 4.79 5.20
CA ALA A 42 -0.03 5.54 5.24
C ALA A 42 0.14 6.99 4.77
N ALA A 43 1.35 7.56 4.87
CA ALA A 43 1.63 8.89 4.35
C ALA A 43 1.60 8.92 2.82
N LEU A 44 2.01 7.83 2.16
CA LEU A 44 2.04 7.68 0.70
C LEU A 44 0.63 7.56 0.10
N VAL A 45 -0.29 6.94 0.83
CA VAL A 45 -1.69 6.77 0.40
C VAL A 45 -2.34 8.13 0.15
N GLY A 46 -2.90 8.31 -1.05
CA GLY A 46 -3.50 9.55 -1.51
C GLY A 46 -3.20 9.84 -2.98
N GLU A 47 -3.68 11.00 -3.43
CA GLU A 47 -3.40 11.52 -4.76
C GLU A 47 -2.31 12.60 -4.69
N TRP A 48 -1.35 12.50 -5.61
CA TRP A 48 -0.17 13.34 -5.70
C TRP A 48 -0.02 13.83 -7.14
N THR A 49 0.20 15.13 -7.32
CA THR A 49 0.34 15.77 -8.63
C THR A 49 1.72 16.39 -8.78
N LEU A 50 2.27 16.36 -9.99
CA LEU A 50 3.55 16.96 -10.33
C LEU A 50 3.57 18.44 -9.98
N GLU A 51 4.60 18.82 -9.25
CA GLU A 51 4.95 20.23 -9.03
C GLU A 51 6.21 20.58 -9.83
N GLU A 52 7.22 19.71 -9.80
CA GLU A 52 8.53 19.98 -10.39
C GLU A 52 9.22 18.68 -10.81
N VAL A 53 9.85 18.69 -11.98
CA VAL A 53 10.87 17.70 -12.37
C VAL A 53 12.23 18.24 -11.93
N VAL A 54 12.85 17.60 -10.94
CA VAL A 54 14.14 18.01 -10.38
C VAL A 54 15.29 17.53 -11.27
N GLU A 55 15.18 16.30 -11.76
CA GLU A 55 16.16 15.68 -12.67
C GLU A 55 15.41 14.79 -13.66
N ALA A 56 15.65 14.97 -14.96
CA ALA A 56 14.94 14.21 -16.00
C ALA A 56 15.52 12.80 -16.22
N GLY A 57 16.74 12.52 -15.74
CA GLY A 57 17.44 11.27 -15.96
C GLY A 57 17.48 10.87 -17.44
N ARG A 58 17.25 9.59 -17.71
CA ARG A 58 17.21 9.02 -19.06
C ARG A 58 16.18 9.64 -20.00
N LEU A 59 15.08 10.21 -19.47
CA LEU A 59 14.08 10.89 -20.29
C LEU A 59 14.67 12.14 -20.95
N GLY A 60 15.49 12.89 -20.22
CA GLY A 60 16.18 14.06 -20.74
C GLY A 60 17.20 13.73 -21.84
N GLU A 61 17.84 12.55 -21.77
CA GLU A 61 18.73 12.05 -22.83
C GLU A 61 17.97 11.72 -24.14
N MET A 62 16.66 11.49 -24.04
CA MET A 62 15.77 11.14 -25.14
C MET A 62 14.93 12.32 -25.65
N ASP A 63 15.23 13.54 -25.19
CA ASP A 63 14.46 14.76 -25.47
C ASP A 63 12.96 14.62 -25.08
N VAL A 64 12.71 13.89 -23.99
CA VAL A 64 11.37 13.71 -23.40
C VAL A 64 11.24 14.60 -22.17
N ALA A 65 10.27 15.51 -22.21
CA ALA A 65 9.88 16.34 -21.07
C ALA A 65 8.61 15.78 -20.42
N VAL A 66 8.59 15.69 -19.09
CA VAL A 66 7.36 15.39 -18.33
C VAL A 66 6.65 16.70 -18.04
N GLU A 67 5.42 16.86 -18.53
CA GLU A 67 4.62 18.08 -18.33
C GLU A 67 3.67 17.93 -17.14
N GLU A 68 3.00 16.78 -17.03
CA GLU A 68 2.07 16.49 -15.94
C GLU A 68 2.25 15.05 -15.46
N MET A 69 2.06 14.82 -14.17
CA MET A 69 2.05 13.49 -13.58
C MET A 69 1.09 13.47 -12.39
N THR A 70 0.23 12.46 -12.33
CA THR A 70 -0.67 12.22 -11.22
C THR A 70 -0.48 10.79 -10.74
N CYS A 71 -0.13 10.63 -9.46
CA CYS A 71 0.05 9.34 -8.80
C CYS A 71 -1.04 9.17 -7.73
N MET A 72 -1.84 8.12 -7.84
CA MET A 72 -2.86 7.74 -6.87
C MET A 72 -2.48 6.42 -6.22
N PHE A 73 -2.08 6.47 -4.94
CA PHE A 73 -1.75 5.29 -4.14
C PHE A 73 -2.90 4.93 -3.21
N ARG A 74 -3.35 3.68 -3.24
CA ARG A 74 -4.40 3.16 -2.36
C ARG A 74 -3.82 2.27 -1.28
N ALA A 75 -4.48 2.28 -0.11
CA ALA A 75 -4.09 1.46 1.04
C ALA A 75 -4.19 -0.06 0.79
N GLU A 76 -4.89 -0.48 -0.26
CA GLU A 76 -5.00 -1.89 -0.69
C GLU A 76 -3.79 -2.39 -1.50
N GLY A 77 -2.72 -1.59 -1.64
CA GLY A 77 -1.53 -1.96 -2.43
C GLY A 77 -1.75 -1.82 -3.94
N THR A 78 -2.62 -0.90 -4.37
CA THR A 78 -2.84 -0.60 -5.79
C THR A 78 -2.55 0.87 -6.08
N ALA A 79 -1.74 1.13 -7.10
CA ALA A 79 -1.40 2.47 -7.57
C ALA A 79 -1.87 2.69 -9.01
N ARG A 80 -2.24 3.94 -9.31
CA ARG A 80 -2.47 4.43 -10.67
C ARG A 80 -1.55 5.61 -10.90
N VAL A 81 -0.82 5.58 -12.01
CA VAL A 81 0.04 6.67 -12.46
C VAL A 81 -0.42 7.11 -13.84
N GLU A 82 -0.72 8.40 -13.93
CA GLU A 82 -1.02 9.11 -15.17
C GLU A 82 0.13 10.08 -15.43
N MET A 83 0.63 10.13 -16.65
CA MET A 83 1.76 10.96 -17.03
C MET A 83 1.52 11.54 -18.42
N GLU A 84 1.73 12.83 -18.55
CA GLU A 84 1.76 13.54 -19.82
C GLU A 84 3.18 14.04 -20.07
N MET A 85 3.66 13.76 -21.27
CA MET A 85 5.02 14.04 -21.71
C MET A 85 4.99 14.69 -23.09
N VAL A 86 6.07 15.38 -23.44
CA VAL A 86 6.31 15.88 -24.79
C VAL A 86 7.64 15.34 -25.28
N GLN A 87 7.64 14.76 -26.47
CA GLN A 87 8.84 14.33 -27.19
C GLN A 87 8.79 14.91 -28.59
N ASP A 88 9.86 15.59 -29.03
CA ASP A 88 9.93 16.16 -30.39
C ASP A 88 8.73 17.06 -30.76
N LEU A 89 8.13 17.74 -29.77
CA LEU A 89 6.90 18.56 -29.87
C LEU A 89 5.58 17.78 -30.00
N ASP A 90 5.63 16.44 -29.95
CA ASP A 90 4.45 15.59 -29.94
C ASP A 90 4.05 15.23 -28.50
N PRO A 91 2.80 15.52 -28.08
CA PRO A 91 2.32 15.15 -26.77
C PRO A 91 2.06 13.63 -26.69
N LEU A 92 2.49 13.03 -25.59
CA LEU A 92 2.39 11.63 -25.26
C LEU A 92 1.71 11.49 -23.90
N SER A 93 0.67 10.66 -23.82
CA SER A 93 0.01 10.34 -22.55
C SER A 93 0.21 8.87 -22.22
N HIS A 94 0.53 8.59 -20.95
CA HIS A 94 0.69 7.26 -20.42
C HIS A 94 -0.12 7.11 -19.14
N GLU A 95 -0.96 6.08 -19.08
CA GLU A 95 -1.69 5.69 -17.89
C GLU A 95 -1.34 4.23 -17.57
N ARG A 96 -0.98 3.96 -16.32
CA ARG A 96 -0.71 2.61 -15.83
C ARG A 96 -1.31 2.41 -14.45
N THR A 97 -1.94 1.25 -14.25
CA THR A 97 -2.35 0.78 -12.92
C THR A 97 -1.56 -0.49 -12.58
N PHE A 98 -1.06 -0.58 -11.36
CA PHE A 98 -0.23 -1.69 -10.90
C PHE A 98 -0.40 -1.95 -9.40
N SER A 99 -0.13 -3.18 -9.00
CA SER A 99 0.01 -3.54 -7.59
C SER A 99 1.39 -3.14 -7.10
N PHE A 100 1.47 -2.67 -5.86
CA PHE A 100 2.71 -2.22 -5.26
C PHE A 100 2.75 -2.54 -3.77
N ASP A 101 3.98 -2.69 -3.27
CA ASP A 101 4.31 -2.78 -1.85
C ASP A 101 5.33 -1.67 -1.51
N THR A 102 5.59 -1.45 -0.23
CA THR A 102 6.60 -0.49 0.21
C THR A 102 7.62 -1.12 1.15
N GLU A 103 8.90 -0.99 0.83
CA GLU A 103 10.01 -1.51 1.63
C GLU A 103 11.10 -0.44 1.75
N GLU A 104 11.52 -0.10 2.97
CA GLU A 104 12.66 0.80 3.25
C GLU A 104 12.66 2.12 2.44
N GLY A 105 11.50 2.76 2.27
CA GLY A 105 11.38 4.00 1.48
C GLY A 105 11.45 3.79 -0.02
N LYS A 106 11.08 2.59 -0.49
CA LYS A 106 10.95 2.25 -1.92
C LYS A 106 9.57 1.68 -2.20
N ILE A 107 9.05 1.99 -3.37
CA ILE A 107 7.85 1.40 -3.95
C ILE A 107 8.33 0.20 -4.78
N MET A 108 7.86 -0.98 -4.40
CA MET A 108 8.18 -2.24 -5.06
C MET A 108 7.03 -2.60 -5.98
N VAL A 109 7.32 -2.84 -7.27
CA VAL A 109 6.32 -3.20 -8.28
C VAL A 109 6.80 -4.46 -8.97
N GLU A 110 5.93 -5.47 -9.09
CA GLU A 110 6.30 -6.74 -9.70
C GLU A 110 6.70 -6.54 -11.17
N GLY A 111 7.93 -6.91 -11.52
CA GLY A 111 8.44 -6.83 -12.89
C GLY A 111 9.06 -5.48 -13.28
N ASP A 112 9.10 -4.52 -12.36
CA ASP A 112 9.69 -3.20 -12.56
C ASP A 112 10.82 -2.91 -11.56
N ASP A 113 11.64 -1.93 -11.89
CA ASP A 113 12.65 -1.42 -10.98
C ASP A 113 12.00 -0.67 -9.80
N PRO A 114 12.56 -0.80 -8.58
CA PRO A 114 12.00 -0.15 -7.41
C PRO A 114 12.13 1.37 -7.52
N VAL A 115 11.10 2.09 -7.10
CA VAL A 115 11.08 3.56 -7.10
C VAL A 115 11.32 4.07 -5.69
N GLY A 116 12.42 4.78 -5.46
CA GLY A 116 12.67 5.42 -4.17
C GLY A 116 11.66 6.53 -3.91
N TYR A 117 11.22 6.69 -2.67
CA TYR A 117 10.36 7.79 -2.26
C TYR A 117 10.76 8.36 -0.91
N ARG A 118 10.52 9.66 -0.70
CA ARG A 118 10.64 10.30 0.60
C ARG A 118 9.73 11.50 0.74
N PHE A 119 9.26 11.75 1.95
CA PHE A 119 8.54 12.96 2.29
C PHE A 119 9.51 14.07 2.68
N LEU A 120 9.37 15.22 2.02
CA LEU A 120 10.08 16.44 2.36
C LEU A 120 9.42 17.13 3.56
N SER A 121 10.18 17.98 4.26
CA SER A 121 9.69 18.65 5.48
C SER A 121 8.51 19.60 5.24
N ASP A 122 8.27 19.99 4.00
CA ASP A 122 7.15 20.84 3.57
C ASP A 122 5.90 20.02 3.14
N GLY A 123 5.95 18.70 3.27
CA GLY A 123 4.85 17.79 2.95
C GLY A 123 4.78 17.35 1.48
N ARG A 124 5.78 17.72 0.66
CA ARG A 124 5.94 17.20 -0.70
C ARG A 124 6.49 15.78 -0.70
N LEU A 125 6.14 15.03 -1.73
CA LEU A 125 6.67 13.70 -2.00
C LEU A 125 7.74 13.82 -3.08
N GLU A 126 8.96 13.39 -2.80
CA GLU A 126 10.01 13.23 -3.80
C GLU A 126 10.10 11.77 -4.20
N MET A 127 10.03 11.48 -5.50
CA MET A 127 10.20 10.13 -6.06
C MET A 127 11.44 10.09 -6.94
N THR A 128 12.16 8.97 -6.90
CA THR A 128 13.41 8.75 -7.62
C THR A 128 13.38 7.39 -8.31
N THR A 129 13.43 7.38 -9.63
CA THR A 129 13.53 6.13 -10.41
C THR A 129 14.98 5.70 -10.59
N THR A 130 15.20 4.42 -10.91
CA THR A 130 16.53 3.87 -11.20
C THR A 130 17.18 4.51 -12.43
N ASP A 131 16.39 4.98 -13.40
CA ASP A 131 16.86 5.71 -14.58
C ASP A 131 17.23 7.19 -14.29
N GLY A 132 17.20 7.61 -13.03
CA GLY A 132 17.61 8.96 -12.60
C GLY A 132 16.54 10.03 -12.73
N LEU A 133 15.28 9.67 -13.01
CA LEU A 133 14.18 10.62 -12.96
C LEU A 133 13.89 10.96 -11.49
N VAL A 134 13.97 12.24 -11.14
CA VAL A 134 13.61 12.77 -9.83
C VAL A 134 12.47 13.77 -9.99
N VAL A 135 11.34 13.47 -9.38
CA VAL A 135 10.15 14.34 -9.40
C VAL A 135 9.72 14.71 -8.00
N ARG A 136 9.16 15.92 -7.87
CA ARG A 136 8.49 16.38 -6.67
C ARG A 136 7.01 16.52 -6.96
N LEU A 137 6.24 15.89 -6.08
CA LEU A 137 4.80 15.84 -6.14
C LEU A 137 4.23 16.55 -4.92
N VAL A 138 3.14 17.27 -5.12
CA VAL A 138 2.33 17.85 -4.07
C VAL A 138 1.06 17.04 -3.91
N ARG A 139 0.53 16.98 -2.68
CA ARG A 139 -0.72 16.29 -2.44
C ARG A 139 -1.86 17.06 -3.11
N ALA A 140 -2.68 16.37 -3.90
CA ALA A 140 -3.84 16.97 -4.53
C ALA A 140 -4.79 17.46 -3.43
N ARG A 141 -5.21 18.73 -3.51
CA ARG A 141 -6.22 19.26 -2.59
C ARG A 141 -7.59 18.79 -3.06
N SER A 142 -8.20 17.88 -2.31
CA SER A 142 -9.61 17.49 -2.46
C SER A 142 -10.56 18.63 -2.07
#